data_AF-A0A963IK01-F1
#
_entry.id   AF-A0A963IK01-F1
#
_cell.length_a   1.000
_cell.length_b   1.000
_cell.length_c   1.000
_cell.angle_alpha   90.00
_cell.angle_beta   90.00
_cell.angle_gamma   90.00
#
_symmetry.space_group_name_H-M   'P 1'
#
loop_
_entity.id
_entity.type
_entity.pdbx_description
1 polymer ?
#
loop_
_entity_poly.entity_id
_entity_poly.type
_entity_poly.pdbx_seq_one_letter_code
_entity_poly.pdbx_strand_id
1 'polypeptide(L)'
;TGPGSGPASVLTPRQIADAVIAVRSRKLPDPAALPNAGSFFHNPVVSAAVAEGLARAFPGLPRYPQADGGVKLAAGWLIEQSGWKGRDLGRVGMYEKQALVLVNRGGACGADVVALARAVQEDVCKRFGVELAPEPILL
;
A
#
# COMPACT_ATOMS: atom_id res chain seq x y z
N THR A 1 32.13 38.70 -18.61
CA THR A 1 31.89 38.17 -17.26
C THR A 1 30.50 37.55 -17.23
N GLY A 2 30.39 36.24 -17.40
CA GLY A 2 29.12 35.51 -17.21
C GLY A 2 29.25 34.65 -15.94
N PRO A 3 28.26 34.63 -15.02
CA PRO A 3 28.33 33.75 -13.88
C PRO A 3 28.03 32.32 -14.36
N GLY A 4 29.03 31.44 -14.19
CA GLY A 4 28.91 30.02 -14.50
C GLY A 4 27.86 29.33 -13.64
N SER A 5 27.05 28.50 -14.28
CA SER A 5 26.17 27.53 -13.63
C SER A 5 26.95 26.68 -12.63
N GLY A 6 26.58 26.75 -11.35
CA GLY A 6 27.16 25.91 -10.30
C GLY A 6 26.81 24.43 -10.52
N PRO A 7 27.65 23.49 -10.04
CA PRO A 7 27.40 22.07 -10.21
C PRO A 7 26.13 21.67 -9.42
N ALA A 8 25.22 20.96 -10.08
CA ALA A 8 24.10 20.31 -9.41
C ALA A 8 24.66 19.39 -8.32
N SER A 9 24.32 19.65 -7.05
CA SER A 9 24.82 18.89 -5.91
C SER A 9 24.33 17.44 -6.00
N VAL A 10 25.24 16.53 -6.35
CA VAL A 10 24.96 15.09 -6.36
C VAL A 10 24.70 14.64 -4.92
N LEU A 11 23.50 14.13 -4.65
CA LEU A 11 23.14 13.60 -3.34
C LEU A 11 24.02 12.40 -3.00
N THR A 12 24.52 12.35 -1.77
CA THR A 12 25.25 11.19 -1.26
C THR A 12 24.29 10.02 -0.96
N PRO A 13 24.75 8.76 -1.03
CA PRO A 13 23.95 7.61 -0.61
C PRO A 13 23.39 7.72 0.81
N ARG A 14 24.13 8.37 1.73
CA ARG A 14 23.66 8.63 3.10
C ARG A 14 22.49 9.62 3.12
N GLN A 15 22.55 10.71 2.36
CA GLN A 15 21.43 11.65 2.25
C GLN A 15 20.19 10.98 1.61
N ILE A 16 20.39 10.08 0.65
CA ILE A 16 19.30 9.28 0.08
C ILE A 16 18.72 8.34 1.14
N ALA A 17 19.57 7.64 1.91
CA ALA A 17 19.14 6.76 2.98
C ALA A 17 18.36 7.50 4.08
N ASP A 18 18.87 8.64 4.54
CA ASP A 18 18.22 9.47 5.57
C ASP A 18 16.85 9.98 5.09
N ALA A 19 16.75 10.40 3.82
CA ALA A 19 15.48 10.81 3.22
C ALA A 19 14.50 9.63 3.12
N VAL A 20 14.97 8.44 2.73
CA VAL A 20 14.14 7.22 2.68
C VAL A 20 13.66 6.84 4.09
N ILE A 21 14.54 6.87 5.10
CA ILE A 21 14.19 6.59 6.50
C ILE A 21 13.14 7.59 6.99
N ALA A 22 13.33 8.89 6.74
CA ALA A 22 12.39 9.93 7.13
C ALA A 22 11.01 9.78 6.45
N VAL A 23 10.96 9.38 5.18
CA VAL A 23 9.70 9.10 4.48
C VAL A 23 9.04 7.83 5.04
N ARG A 24 9.81 6.79 5.32
CA ARG A 24 9.30 5.52 5.84
C ARG A 24 8.77 5.66 7.26
N SER A 25 9.48 6.33 8.17
CA SER A 25 9.07 6.53 9.56
C SER A 25 7.80 7.37 9.72
N ARG A 26 7.51 8.26 8.75
CA ARG A 26 6.25 9.02 8.72
C ARG A 26 5.05 8.18 8.28
N LYS A 27 5.27 7.18 7.42
CA LYS A 27 4.20 6.40 6.76
C LYS A 27 3.97 5.03 7.39
N LEU A 28 4.99 4.43 7.98
CA LEU A 28 4.94 3.08 8.54
C LEU A 28 5.01 3.15 10.07
N PRO A 29 4.20 2.37 10.80
CA PRO A 29 4.33 2.28 12.24
C PRO A 29 5.59 1.52 12.61
N ASP A 30 6.27 1.95 13.68
CA ASP A 30 7.35 1.19 14.29
C ASP A 30 6.78 -0.13 14.83
N PRO A 31 7.24 -1.31 14.36
CA PRO A 31 6.76 -2.61 14.83
C PRO A 31 6.90 -2.81 16.35
N ALA A 32 7.87 -2.16 17.00
CA ALA A 32 8.05 -2.24 18.45
C ALA A 32 6.96 -1.45 19.22
N ALA A 33 6.41 -0.39 18.62
CA ALA A 33 5.36 0.42 19.22
C ALA A 33 3.95 -0.05 18.81
N LEU A 34 3.80 -0.50 17.57
CA LEU A 34 2.55 -1.03 17.02
C LEU A 34 2.87 -2.22 16.12
N PRO A 35 2.67 -3.46 16.61
CA PRO A 35 2.99 -4.66 15.85
C PRO A 35 2.24 -4.67 14.52
N ASN A 36 2.98 -4.85 13.43
CA ASN A 36 2.47 -4.80 12.07
C ASN A 36 3.25 -5.76 11.17
N ALA A 37 2.65 -6.15 10.05
CA ALA A 37 3.26 -7.03 9.06
C ALA A 37 3.79 -6.25 7.84
N GLY A 38 4.04 -4.94 7.97
CA GLY A 38 4.33 -4.08 6.82
C GLY A 38 3.16 -4.03 5.84
N SER A 39 3.46 -3.88 4.55
CA SER A 39 2.46 -4.01 3.48
C SER A 39 1.89 -5.42 3.51
N PHE A 40 0.58 -5.56 3.71
CA PHE A 40 -0.04 -6.88 3.88
C PHE A 40 -0.47 -7.51 2.55
N PHE A 41 -0.72 -6.71 1.51
CA PHE A 41 -1.14 -7.19 0.20
C PHE A 41 -0.16 -6.76 -0.90
N HIS A 42 0.00 -7.61 -1.90
CA HIS A 42 0.65 -7.22 -3.15
C HIS A 42 -0.20 -6.22 -3.93
N ASN A 43 0.48 -5.37 -4.69
CA ASN A 43 -0.17 -4.53 -5.69
C ASN A 43 -0.64 -5.42 -6.87
N PRO A 44 -1.95 -5.50 -7.15
CA PRO A 44 -2.45 -6.39 -8.18
C PRO A 44 -2.04 -5.89 -9.56
N VAL A 45 -1.75 -6.83 -10.47
CA VAL A 45 -1.51 -6.55 -11.88
C VAL A 45 -2.71 -7.05 -12.66
N VAL A 46 -3.32 -6.15 -13.44
CA VAL A 46 -4.50 -6.45 -14.27
C VAL A 46 -4.18 -6.18 -15.74
N SER A 47 -5.03 -6.65 -16.65
CA SER A 47 -4.89 -6.32 -18.07
C SER A 47 -5.10 -4.83 -18.32
N ALA A 48 -4.51 -4.30 -19.41
CA ALA A 48 -4.71 -2.91 -19.81
C ALA A 48 -6.20 -2.56 -20.00
N ALA A 49 -7.00 -3.47 -20.55
CA ALA A 49 -8.44 -3.27 -20.73
C ALA A 49 -9.19 -3.10 -19.40
N VAL A 50 -8.86 -3.92 -18.39
CA VAL A 50 -9.44 -3.80 -17.04
C VAL A 50 -9.01 -2.48 -16.40
N ALA A 51 -7.72 -2.12 -16.50
CA ALA A 51 -7.20 -0.88 -15.94
C ALA A 51 -7.83 0.38 -16.57
N GLU A 52 -8.11 0.38 -17.87
CA GLU A 52 -8.83 1.46 -18.56
C GLU A 52 -10.30 1.53 -18.13
N GLY A 53 -10.97 0.39 -17.99
CA GLY A 53 -12.33 0.33 -17.44
C GLY A 53 -12.41 0.95 -16.04
N LEU A 54 -11.48 0.55 -15.17
CA LEU A 54 -11.38 1.07 -13.81
C LEU A 54 -11.02 2.55 -13.78
N ALA A 55 -10.12 3.03 -14.64
CA ALA A 55 -9.74 4.44 -14.66
C ALA A 55 -10.91 5.36 -15.03
N ARG A 56 -11.81 4.90 -15.92
CA ARG A 56 -13.04 5.64 -16.25
C ARG A 56 -14.02 5.69 -15.09
N ALA A 57 -14.19 4.57 -14.38
CA ALA A 57 -15.07 4.51 -13.21
C ALA A 57 -14.48 5.25 -11.98
N PHE A 58 -13.15 5.30 -11.90
CA PHE A 58 -12.41 5.83 -10.75
C PHE A 58 -11.26 6.74 -11.22
N PRO A 59 -11.54 8.02 -11.53
CA PRO A 59 -10.58 8.95 -12.15
C PRO A 59 -9.29 9.22 -11.36
N GLY A 60 -9.22 8.83 -10.09
CA GLY A 60 -8.04 8.97 -9.22
C GLY A 60 -7.20 7.70 -9.07
N LEU A 61 -7.56 6.58 -9.72
CA LEU A 61 -6.88 5.30 -9.55
C LEU A 61 -5.41 5.38 -10.03
N PRO A 62 -4.42 5.16 -9.14
CA PRO A 62 -3.03 5.08 -9.55
C PRO A 62 -2.78 3.80 -10.36
N ARG A 63 -2.15 3.98 -11.53
CA ARG A 63 -1.88 2.92 -12.49
C ARG A 63 -0.43 2.99 -12.94
N TYR A 64 0.25 1.85 -12.95
CA TYR A 64 1.64 1.74 -13.34
C TYR A 64 1.77 0.67 -14.44
N PRO A 65 1.87 1.07 -15.72
CA PRO A 65 2.11 0.12 -16.82
C PRO A 65 3.36 -0.73 -16.57
N GLN A 66 3.30 -2.01 -16.91
CA GLN A 66 4.39 -2.98 -16.81
C GLN A 66 4.89 -3.35 -18.22
N ALA A 67 6.11 -3.90 -18.31
CA ALA A 67 6.75 -4.21 -19.59
C ALA A 67 6.06 -5.33 -20.38
N ASP A 68 5.33 -6.21 -19.69
CA ASP A 68 4.55 -7.32 -20.25
C ASP A 68 3.15 -6.90 -20.76
N GLY A 69 2.84 -5.59 -20.71
CA GLY A 69 1.53 -5.05 -21.09
C GLY A 69 0.48 -5.10 -19.98
N GLY A 70 0.82 -5.66 -18.81
CA GLY A 70 0.00 -5.56 -17.60
C GLY A 70 0.02 -4.14 -17.02
N VAL A 71 -0.92 -3.86 -16.13
CA VAL A 71 -0.99 -2.59 -15.39
C VAL A 71 -1.10 -2.90 -13.91
N LYS A 72 -0.09 -2.47 -13.14
CA LYS A 72 -0.07 -2.61 -11.69
C LYS A 72 -0.89 -1.50 -11.06
N LEU A 73 -1.83 -1.86 -10.18
CA LEU A 73 -2.67 -0.93 -9.43
C LEU A 73 -2.13 -0.74 -8.01
N ALA A 74 -2.37 0.42 -7.41
CA ALA A 74 -2.00 0.65 -6.00
C ALA A 74 -3.01 -0.02 -5.05
N ALA A 75 -2.64 -1.13 -4.42
CA ALA A 75 -3.50 -1.85 -3.46
C ALA A 75 -3.92 -0.95 -2.28
N GLY A 76 -2.99 -0.16 -1.74
CA GLY A 76 -3.31 0.79 -0.67
C GLY A 76 -4.39 1.79 -1.06
N TRP A 77 -4.43 2.23 -2.33
CA TRP A 77 -5.49 3.11 -2.82
C TRP A 77 -6.83 2.38 -2.91
N LEU A 78 -6.86 1.15 -3.43
CA LEU A 78 -8.08 0.33 -3.49
C LEU A 78 -8.67 0.08 -2.09
N ILE A 79 -7.81 -0.23 -1.11
CA ILE A 79 -8.20 -0.47 0.28
C ILE A 79 -8.73 0.83 0.92
N GLU A 80 -8.04 1.96 0.72
CA GLU A 80 -8.48 3.27 1.21
C GLU A 80 -9.84 3.65 0.63
N GLN A 81 -10.03 3.50 -0.68
CA GLN A 81 -11.30 3.80 -1.32
C GLN A 81 -12.41 2.84 -0.88
N SER A 82 -12.08 1.63 -0.47
CA SER A 82 -13.03 0.68 0.15
C SER A 82 -13.35 1.01 1.62
N GLY A 83 -12.85 2.12 2.15
CA GLY A 83 -13.17 2.62 3.50
C GLY A 83 -12.40 1.92 4.62
N TRP A 84 -11.31 1.21 4.31
CA TRP A 84 -10.58 0.43 5.30
C TRP A 84 -9.45 1.19 5.99
N LYS A 85 -8.99 2.33 5.45
CA LYS A 85 -7.90 3.11 6.07
C LYS A 85 -8.32 3.62 7.46
N GLY A 86 -7.59 3.20 8.49
CA GLY A 86 -7.90 3.52 9.89
C GLY A 86 -9.09 2.74 10.45
N ARG A 87 -9.65 1.78 9.70
CA ARG A 87 -10.74 0.92 10.15
C ARG A 87 -10.18 -0.31 10.83
N ASP A 88 -10.75 -0.62 12.00
CA ASP A 88 -10.45 -1.83 12.74
C ASP A 88 -11.55 -2.89 12.55
N LEU A 89 -11.16 -4.16 12.67
CA LEU A 89 -12.01 -5.33 12.82
C LEU A 89 -11.55 -6.07 14.08
N GLY A 90 -12.20 -5.77 15.21
CA GLY A 90 -11.81 -6.31 16.50
C GLY A 90 -10.41 -5.82 16.93
N ARG A 91 -9.44 -6.75 17.01
CA ARG A 91 -8.09 -6.48 17.52
C ARG A 91 -7.07 -6.12 16.45
N VAL A 92 -7.47 -6.13 15.19
CA VAL A 92 -6.63 -5.79 14.04
C VAL A 92 -7.28 -4.70 13.22
N GLY A 93 -6.52 -3.99 12.40
CA GLY A 93 -7.06 -2.99 11.49
C GLY A 93 -6.09 -2.61 10.38
N MET A 94 -6.52 -1.76 9.45
CA MET A 94 -5.59 -1.13 8.51
C MET A 94 -5.15 0.22 9.05
N TYR A 95 -3.86 0.51 8.95
CA TYR A 95 -3.24 1.67 9.56
C TYR A 95 -3.77 2.99 8.97
N GLU A 96 -4.10 3.93 9.84
CA GLU A 96 -4.70 5.21 9.48
C GLU A 96 -3.80 6.09 8.59
N LYS A 97 -2.47 5.91 8.67
CA LYS A 97 -1.51 6.66 7.82
C LYS A 97 -1.15 5.93 6.53
N GLN A 98 -1.39 4.63 6.45
CA GLN A 98 -1.08 3.82 5.27
C GLN A 98 -2.01 2.61 5.18
N ALA A 99 -2.99 2.69 4.28
CA ALA A 99 -4.06 1.70 4.15
C ALA A 99 -3.58 0.31 3.74
N LEU A 100 -2.35 0.14 3.26
CA LEU A 100 -1.77 -1.17 2.93
C LEU A 100 -1.19 -1.90 4.14
N VAL A 101 -1.02 -1.22 5.28
CA VAL A 101 -0.39 -1.79 6.47
C VAL A 101 -1.46 -2.32 7.42
N LEU A 102 -1.39 -3.62 7.72
CA LEU A 102 -2.19 -4.25 8.77
C LEU A 102 -1.50 -4.05 10.12
N VAL A 103 -2.27 -3.64 11.13
CA VAL A 103 -1.78 -3.41 12.50
C VAL A 103 -2.53 -4.29 13.49
N ASN A 104 -1.82 -4.76 14.50
CA ASN A 104 -2.38 -5.44 15.66
C ASN A 104 -2.52 -4.42 16.81
N ARG A 105 -3.75 -4.18 17.25
CA ARG A 105 -4.10 -3.24 18.33
C ARG A 105 -3.90 -3.86 19.73
N GLY A 106 -3.45 -5.11 19.81
CA GLY A 106 -3.13 -5.82 21.05
C GLY A 106 -3.88 -7.13 21.18
N GLY A 107 -3.14 -8.21 21.45
CA GLY A 107 -3.72 -9.52 21.75
C GLY A 107 -4.50 -10.17 20.60
N ALA A 108 -4.27 -9.76 19.35
CA ALA A 108 -4.82 -10.46 18.19
C ALA A 108 -4.15 -11.82 17.98
N CYS A 109 -4.94 -12.79 17.51
CA CYS A 109 -4.46 -14.09 17.04
C CYS A 109 -4.42 -14.13 15.50
N GLY A 110 -3.85 -15.21 14.93
CA GLY A 110 -3.81 -15.39 13.48
C GLY A 110 -5.20 -15.41 12.82
N ALA A 111 -6.23 -15.91 13.51
CA ALA A 111 -7.60 -15.92 13.00
C ALA A 111 -8.16 -14.50 12.82
N ASP A 112 -7.81 -13.55 13.70
CA ASP A 112 -8.22 -12.15 13.57
C ASP A 112 -7.61 -11.52 12.31
N VAL A 113 -6.33 -11.79 12.06
CA VAL A 113 -5.61 -11.33 10.86
C VAL A 113 -6.25 -11.89 9.58
N VAL A 114 -6.57 -13.19 9.57
CA VAL A 114 -7.22 -13.85 8.43
C VAL A 114 -8.63 -13.28 8.19
N ALA A 115 -9.40 -13.03 9.25
CA ALA A 115 -10.73 -12.46 9.14
C ALA A 115 -10.70 -11.04 8.54
N LEU A 116 -9.76 -10.19 9.01
CA LEU A 116 -9.55 -8.86 8.44
C LEU A 116 -9.11 -8.93 6.97
N ALA A 117 -8.15 -9.81 6.66
CA ALA A 117 -7.66 -9.98 5.30
C ALA A 117 -8.80 -10.33 4.32
N ARG A 118 -9.65 -11.30 4.70
CA ARG A 118 -10.82 -11.70 3.90
C ARG A 118 -11.82 -10.56 3.73
N ALA A 119 -12.14 -9.84 4.82
CA ALA A 119 -13.07 -8.71 4.75
C ALA A 119 -12.57 -7.61 3.79
N VAL A 120 -11.27 -7.29 3.83
CA VAL A 120 -10.65 -6.32 2.92
C VAL A 120 -10.67 -6.83 1.48
N GLN A 121 -10.30 -8.09 1.23
CA GLN A 121 -10.34 -8.71 -0.10
C GLN A 121 -11.74 -8.69 -0.69
N GLU A 122 -12.76 -9.06 0.10
CA GLU A 122 -14.15 -9.07 -0.31
C GLU A 122 -14.65 -7.67 -0.70
N ASP A 123 -14.39 -6.65 0.12
CA ASP A 123 -14.86 -5.30 -0.16
C ASP A 123 -14.17 -4.69 -1.38
N VAL A 124 -12.86 -4.95 -1.54
CA VAL A 124 -12.11 -4.51 -2.73
C VAL A 124 -12.61 -5.25 -3.99
N CYS A 125 -12.84 -6.56 -3.91
CA CYS A 125 -13.36 -7.33 -5.03
C CYS A 125 -14.80 -6.90 -5.39
N LYS A 126 -15.69 -6.71 -4.40
CA LYS A 126 -17.06 -6.24 -4.63
C LYS A 126 -17.09 -4.86 -5.30
N ARG A 127 -16.16 -3.96 -4.94
CA ARG A 127 -16.14 -2.59 -5.44
C ARG A 127 -15.44 -2.42 -6.78
N PHE A 128 -14.36 -3.15 -7.01
CA PHE A 128 -13.47 -2.95 -8.17
C PHE A 128 -13.39 -4.18 -9.09
N GLY A 129 -13.90 -5.33 -8.67
CA GLY A 129 -13.67 -6.60 -9.38
C GLY A 129 -12.19 -7.01 -9.39
N VAL A 130 -11.40 -6.55 -8.42
CA VAL A 130 -9.96 -6.82 -8.30
C VAL A 130 -9.70 -7.68 -7.07
N GLU A 131 -9.01 -8.80 -7.26
CA GLU A 131 -8.57 -9.66 -6.17
C GLU A 131 -7.23 -9.16 -5.60
N LEU A 132 -7.11 -9.14 -4.27
CA LEU A 132 -5.86 -8.84 -3.59
C LEU A 132 -5.24 -10.14 -3.08
N ALA A 133 -3.95 -10.33 -3.33
CA ALA A 133 -3.17 -11.44 -2.78
C ALA A 133 -2.38 -10.97 -1.55
N PRO A 134 -2.47 -11.64 -0.39
CA PRO A 134 -1.61 -11.36 0.77
C PRO A 134 -0.13 -11.58 0.43
N GLU A 135 0.74 -10.73 0.97
CA GLU A 135 2.20 -10.83 0.89
C GLU A 135 2.81 -11.78 1.97
N PRO A 136 2.30 -11.85 3.22
CA PRO A 136 2.87 -12.78 4.20
C PRO A 136 2.40 -14.23 3.98
N ILE A 137 3.35 -15.17 4.03
CA ILE A 137 3.08 -16.61 4.08
C ILE A 137 2.44 -16.91 5.44
N LEU A 138 1.16 -17.29 5.46
CA LEU A 138 0.50 -17.84 6.64
C LEU A 138 1.12 -19.22 6.93
N LEU A 139 1.98 -19.29 7.96
CA LEU A 139 2.56 -20.53 8.49
C LEU A 139 1.77 -21.03 9.70
#